data_AF-A0A355I744-F1
#
_entry.id   AF-A0A355I744-F1
#
_cell.length_a   1.000
_cell.length_b   1.000
_cell.length_c   1.000
_cell.angle_alpha   90.00
_cell.angle_beta   90.00
_cell.angle_gamma   90.00
#
_symmetry.space_group_name_H-M   'P 1'
#
loop_
_entity.id
_entity.type
_entity.pdbx_description
1 polymer ?
#
loop_
_entity_poly.entity_id
_entity_poly.type
_entity_poly.pdbx_seq_one_letter_code
_entity_poly.pdbx_strand_id
1 'polypeptide(L)'
;MVRYYGERIGILDVIRDTFRLLRKNFILLFCIALIGAVISLAGSTYAFLFGEEISGFTIFLLGAADVFITVWINAALIFSSASLHYGNQFSLAEMKKVTRSKYWSAFIATMKLALIILVPILLIYYLAIVIPAVGVLVLLPAFCFLFYLSFRYLFVVHSVILEEHAIGAFKNSSRLVDGRFWKIVGGTLLFSAIFISISLIDTFYIADTLISQPAWVIYLHDVVISFYNVALLVIESAFTTLLYLRLRELEAGPVRSASNSSTDGSDSGYGGYHEPKI
;
A
#
# COMPACT_ATOMS: atom_id res chain seq x y z
N MET A 1 29.40 20.17 -2.75
CA MET A 1 30.12 18.88 -2.54
C MET A 1 29.26 17.78 -3.15
N VAL A 2 29.64 17.33 -4.34
CA VAL A 2 28.85 16.43 -5.21
C VAL A 2 28.97 15.01 -4.68
N ARG A 3 27.89 14.47 -4.09
CA ARG A 3 27.80 13.04 -3.75
C ARG A 3 27.43 12.27 -5.01
N TYR A 4 28.33 11.39 -5.43
CA TYR A 4 28.14 10.42 -6.51
C TYR A 4 26.80 9.67 -6.32
N TYR A 5 25.87 9.90 -7.24
CA TYR A 5 24.61 9.17 -7.44
C TYR A 5 24.92 7.76 -7.95
N GLY A 6 25.33 6.87 -7.06
CA GLY A 6 25.41 5.44 -7.34
C GLY A 6 24.12 4.73 -6.93
N GLU A 7 23.24 4.46 -7.89
CA GLU A 7 22.37 3.27 -8.04
C GLU A 7 21.86 2.49 -6.80
N ARG A 8 21.59 3.15 -5.68
CA ARG A 8 21.05 2.50 -4.49
C ARG A 8 19.67 3.08 -4.21
N ILE A 9 18.66 2.20 -4.22
CA ILE A 9 17.30 2.48 -3.72
C ILE A 9 17.37 3.13 -2.33
N GLY A 10 18.42 2.82 -1.57
CA GLY A 10 18.66 3.43 -0.26
C GLY A 10 17.62 2.94 0.73
N ILE A 11 17.38 1.64 0.79
CA ILE A 11 16.30 1.05 1.63
C ILE A 11 16.40 1.53 3.09
N LEU A 12 17.61 1.58 3.64
CA LEU A 12 17.83 2.10 4.99
C LEU A 12 17.48 3.59 5.13
N ASP A 13 17.67 4.38 4.08
CA ASP A 13 17.25 5.78 4.06
C ASP A 13 15.73 5.88 3.96
N VAL A 14 15.07 5.05 3.15
CA VAL A 14 13.60 4.95 3.10
C VAL A 14 13.03 4.58 4.47
N ILE A 15 13.58 3.56 5.13
CA ILE A 15 13.18 3.17 6.49
C ILE A 15 13.35 4.34 7.48
N ARG A 16 14.49 5.03 7.42
CA ARG A 16 14.76 6.19 8.28
C ARG A 16 13.76 7.33 8.03
N ASP A 17 13.46 7.61 6.76
CA ASP A 17 12.52 8.65 6.38
C ASP A 17 11.08 8.27 6.77
N THR A 18 10.71 6.99 6.70
CA THR A 18 9.45 6.48 7.26
C THR A 18 9.34 6.79 8.74
N PHE A 19 10.33 6.40 9.56
CA PHE A 19 10.29 6.70 10.99
C PHE A 19 10.28 8.20 11.28
N ARG A 20 10.97 9.01 10.46
CA ARG A 20 10.96 10.47 10.60
C ARG A 20 9.59 11.07 10.29
N LEU A 21 8.91 10.58 9.26
CA LEU A 21 7.55 11.00 8.89
C LEU A 21 6.55 10.59 9.97
N LEU A 22 6.62 9.34 10.44
CA LEU A 22 5.75 8.82 11.49
C LEU A 22 5.97 9.55 12.81
N ARG A 23 7.21 9.84 13.23
CA ARG A 23 7.49 10.57 14.48
C ARG A 23 6.70 11.88 14.60
N LYS A 24 6.45 12.57 13.48
CA LYS A 24 5.72 13.85 13.45
C LYS A 24 4.22 13.70 13.21
N ASN A 25 3.82 12.68 12.45
CA ASN A 25 2.47 12.59 11.89
C ASN A 25 1.72 11.31 12.27
N PHE A 26 2.29 10.44 13.11
CA PHE A 26 1.72 9.13 13.45
C PHE A 26 0.29 9.26 13.95
N ILE A 27 0.02 10.18 14.88
CA ILE A 27 -1.32 10.35 15.46
C ILE A 27 -2.35 10.69 14.38
N LEU A 28 -2.01 11.57 13.44
CA LEU A 28 -2.91 11.94 12.34
C LEU A 28 -3.22 10.72 11.45
N LEU A 29 -2.20 9.99 11.02
CA LEU A 29 -2.35 8.80 10.18
C LEU A 29 -3.07 7.67 10.91
N PHE A 30 -2.80 7.51 12.20
CA PHE A 30 -3.46 6.56 13.08
C PHE A 30 -4.96 6.85 13.21
N CYS A 31 -5.36 8.12 13.39
CA CYS A 31 -6.77 8.49 13.42
C CYS A 31 -7.48 8.19 12.09
N ILE A 32 -6.81 8.35 10.95
CA ILE A 32 -7.35 7.98 9.63
C ILE A 32 -7.54 6.45 9.54
N ALA A 33 -6.54 5.68 9.97
CA ALA A 33 -6.58 4.22 9.95
C ALA A 33 -7.59 3.62 10.95
N LEU A 34 -7.82 4.29 12.09
CA LEU A 34 -8.77 3.88 13.12
C LEU A 34 -10.20 3.74 12.56
N ILE A 35 -10.57 4.56 11.57
CA ILE A 35 -11.88 4.49 10.89
C ILE A 35 -12.13 3.09 10.31
N GLY A 36 -11.07 2.34 9.96
CA GLY A 36 -11.15 1.00 9.39
C GLY A 36 -11.34 -0.08 10.43
N ALA A 37 -10.72 0.11 11.59
CA ALA A 37 -10.91 -0.79 12.71
C ALA A 37 -12.33 -0.74 13.28
N VAL A 38 -13.14 0.27 12.97
CA VAL A 38 -14.52 0.40 13.45
C VAL A 38 -15.35 -0.84 13.13
N ILE A 39 -15.20 -1.46 11.95
CA ILE A 39 -15.95 -2.69 11.62
C ILE A 39 -15.44 -3.89 12.43
N SER A 40 -14.13 -4.08 12.53
CA SER A 40 -13.53 -5.17 13.31
C SER A 40 -13.87 -5.06 14.81
N LEU A 41 -13.85 -3.84 15.36
CA LEU A 41 -14.26 -3.52 16.73
C LEU A 41 -15.78 -3.69 16.92
N ALA A 42 -16.60 -3.31 15.94
CA ALA A 42 -18.04 -3.52 15.99
C ALA A 42 -18.37 -5.03 15.97
N GLY A 43 -17.66 -5.83 15.18
CA GLY A 43 -17.80 -7.29 15.15
C GLY A 43 -17.48 -7.96 16.48
N SER A 44 -16.32 -7.63 17.08
CA SER A 44 -15.92 -8.15 18.39
C SER A 44 -16.86 -7.69 19.52
N THR A 45 -17.31 -6.44 19.50
CA THR A 45 -18.29 -5.92 20.47
C THR A 45 -19.63 -6.64 20.34
N TYR A 46 -20.09 -6.91 19.11
CA TYR A 46 -21.33 -7.64 18.88
C TYR A 46 -21.23 -9.08 19.38
N ALA A 47 -20.14 -9.78 19.07
CA ALA A 47 -19.89 -11.14 19.54
C ALA A 47 -19.87 -11.23 21.08
N PHE A 48 -19.26 -10.23 21.74
CA PHE A 48 -19.24 -10.13 23.19
C PHE A 48 -20.63 -9.88 23.81
N LEU A 49 -21.46 -9.01 23.20
CA LEU A 49 -22.75 -8.60 23.76
C LEU A 49 -23.90 -9.57 23.48
N PHE A 50 -23.91 -10.21 22.31
CA PHE A 50 -25.09 -10.95 21.82
C PHE A 50 -24.84 -12.45 21.56
N GLY A 51 -23.60 -12.92 21.64
CA GLY A 51 -23.23 -14.29 21.22
C GLY A 51 -23.29 -14.46 19.69
N GLU A 52 -22.60 -15.46 19.15
CA GLU A 52 -22.40 -15.67 17.70
C GLU A 52 -23.66 -16.11 16.90
N GLU A 53 -24.79 -15.43 17.06
CA GLU A 53 -25.98 -15.64 16.21
C GLU A 53 -26.10 -14.59 15.11
N ILE A 54 -25.00 -14.35 14.39
CA ILE A 54 -25.02 -13.46 13.23
C ILE A 54 -25.50 -14.25 12.01
N SER A 55 -26.59 -13.80 11.39
CA SER A 55 -27.06 -14.40 10.12
C SER A 55 -25.97 -14.31 9.05
N GLY A 56 -25.85 -15.34 8.20
CA GLY A 56 -24.86 -15.36 7.10
C GLY A 56 -24.97 -14.15 6.14
N PHE A 57 -26.17 -13.58 5.98
CA PHE A 57 -26.38 -12.34 5.21
C PHE A 57 -25.71 -11.13 5.86
N THR A 58 -25.79 -11.01 7.19
CA THR A 58 -25.13 -9.94 7.94
C THR A 58 -23.60 -10.08 7.88
N ILE A 59 -23.08 -11.31 7.97
CA ILE A 59 -21.63 -11.58 7.79
C ILE A 59 -21.17 -11.14 6.40
N PHE A 60 -21.93 -11.48 5.35
CA PHE A 60 -21.62 -11.07 3.99
C PHE A 60 -21.60 -9.54 3.84
N LEU A 61 -22.61 -8.84 4.38
CA LEU A 61 -22.66 -7.38 4.35
C LEU A 61 -21.49 -6.73 5.11
N LEU A 62 -21.11 -7.30 6.27
CA LEU A 62 -19.93 -6.83 7.02
C LEU A 62 -18.66 -6.97 6.19
N GLY A 63 -18.45 -8.13 5.57
CA GLY A 63 -17.27 -8.38 4.73
C GLY A 63 -17.24 -7.46 3.50
N ALA A 64 -18.37 -7.23 2.85
CA ALA A 64 -18.45 -6.28 1.75
C ALA A 64 -18.10 -4.85 2.22
N ALA A 65 -18.70 -4.39 3.31
CA ALA A 65 -18.42 -3.06 3.88
C ALA A 65 -16.94 -2.90 4.26
N ASP A 66 -16.33 -3.95 4.82
CA ASP A 66 -14.91 -3.97 5.18
C ASP A 66 -14.01 -3.74 3.96
N VAL A 67 -14.30 -4.39 2.82
CA VAL A 67 -13.56 -4.16 1.57
C VAL A 67 -13.68 -2.71 1.11
N PHE A 68 -14.90 -2.13 1.12
CA PHE A 68 -15.10 -0.74 0.72
C PHE A 68 -14.32 0.23 1.60
N ILE A 69 -14.35 0.02 2.91
CA ILE A 69 -13.68 0.87 3.91
C ILE A 69 -12.16 0.71 3.85
N THR A 70 -11.66 -0.52 3.73
CA THR A 70 -10.23 -0.81 3.62
C THR A 70 -9.62 -0.16 2.39
N VAL A 71 -10.30 -0.21 1.23
CA VAL A 71 -9.84 0.48 0.01
C VAL A 71 -9.79 1.99 0.24
N TRP A 72 -10.81 2.55 0.91
CA TRP A 72 -10.88 3.99 1.16
C TRP A 72 -9.74 4.46 2.08
N ILE A 73 -9.47 3.70 3.13
CA ILE A 73 -8.43 4.01 4.13
C ILE A 73 -7.04 3.86 3.53
N ASN A 74 -6.78 2.79 2.79
CA ASN A 74 -5.52 2.63 2.08
C ASN A 74 -5.28 3.80 1.13
N ALA A 75 -6.32 4.23 0.39
CA ALA A 75 -6.20 5.39 -0.47
C ALA A 75 -5.93 6.69 0.29
N ALA A 76 -6.63 6.89 1.42
CA ALA A 76 -6.43 8.05 2.28
C ALA A 76 -5.02 8.07 2.90
N LEU A 77 -4.50 6.93 3.38
CA LEU A 77 -3.18 6.81 3.97
C LEU A 77 -2.06 7.04 2.95
N ILE A 78 -2.19 6.49 1.74
CA ILE A 78 -1.22 6.70 0.65
C ILE A 78 -1.17 8.18 0.27
N PHE A 79 -2.33 8.80 0.06
CA PHE A 79 -2.39 10.23 -0.31
C PHE A 79 -1.86 11.13 0.81
N SER A 80 -2.25 10.86 2.06
CA SER A 80 -1.78 11.63 3.22
C SER A 80 -0.28 11.48 3.42
N SER A 81 0.26 10.26 3.31
CA SER A 81 1.69 9.99 3.45
C SER A 81 2.50 10.69 2.35
N ALA A 82 2.01 10.68 1.10
CA ALA A 82 2.66 11.40 0.01
C ALA A 82 2.61 12.93 0.21
N SER A 83 1.45 13.47 0.60
CA SER A 83 1.28 14.92 0.85
C SER A 83 2.19 15.42 1.98
N LEU A 84 2.26 14.66 3.08
CA LEU A 84 3.12 14.95 4.23
C LEU A 84 4.60 14.85 3.89
N HIS A 85 4.98 13.93 2.99
CA HIS A 85 6.36 13.84 2.49
C HIS A 85 6.77 15.10 1.71
N TYR A 86 5.86 15.66 0.90
CA TYR A 86 6.09 16.91 0.17
C TYR A 86 5.98 18.18 1.02
N GLY A 87 5.60 18.05 2.30
CA GLY A 87 5.53 19.18 3.24
C GLY A 87 4.27 20.04 3.10
N ASN A 88 3.24 19.57 2.39
CA ASN A 88 1.99 20.31 2.25
C ASN A 88 1.18 20.26 3.56
N GLN A 89 0.61 21.41 3.96
CA GLN A 89 -0.36 21.45 5.05
C GLN A 89 -1.65 20.79 4.59
N PHE A 90 -2.10 19.78 5.35
CA PHE A 90 -3.16 18.88 4.95
C PHE A 90 -4.40 19.06 5.81
N SER A 91 -5.56 19.22 5.18
CA SER A 91 -6.85 19.18 5.87
C SER A 91 -7.59 17.86 5.60
N LEU A 92 -8.29 17.33 6.60
CA LEU A 92 -9.13 16.13 6.46
C LEU A 92 -10.21 16.29 5.38
N ALA A 93 -10.68 17.51 5.13
CA ALA A 93 -11.65 17.82 4.09
C ALA A 93 -11.05 17.67 2.69
N GLU A 94 -9.81 18.10 2.50
CA GLU A 94 -9.07 17.97 1.24
C GLU A 94 -8.73 16.52 0.95
N MET A 95 -8.31 15.75 1.98
CA MET A 95 -8.19 14.30 1.90
C MET A 95 -9.47 13.66 1.36
N LYS A 96 -10.61 13.95 2.00
CA LYS A 96 -11.89 13.35 1.67
C LYS A 96 -12.27 13.66 0.22
N LYS A 97 -12.01 14.88 -0.24
CA LYS A 97 -12.28 15.30 -1.62
C LYS A 97 -11.43 14.53 -2.63
N VAL A 98 -10.11 14.44 -2.39
CA VAL A 98 -9.18 13.78 -3.31
C VAL A 98 -9.34 12.26 -3.28
N THR A 99 -9.50 11.67 -2.10
CA THR A 99 -9.76 10.23 -1.98
C THR A 99 -11.07 9.88 -2.68
N ARG A 100 -12.13 10.69 -2.56
CA ARG A 100 -13.42 10.43 -3.24
C ARG A 100 -13.29 10.45 -4.76
N SER A 101 -12.52 11.37 -5.35
CA SER A 101 -12.38 11.44 -6.81
C SER A 101 -11.60 10.24 -7.37
N LYS A 102 -10.62 9.72 -6.61
CA LYS A 102 -9.77 8.60 -7.04
C LYS A 102 -10.23 7.23 -6.52
N TYR A 103 -11.21 7.21 -5.62
CA TYR A 103 -11.70 6.01 -4.93
C TYR A 103 -12.08 4.89 -5.90
N TRP A 104 -12.92 5.20 -6.90
CA TRP A 104 -13.43 4.18 -7.81
C TRP A 104 -12.33 3.54 -8.65
N SER A 105 -11.34 4.34 -9.04
CA SER A 105 -10.15 3.87 -9.75
C SER A 105 -9.32 2.93 -8.86
N ALA A 106 -9.08 3.32 -7.61
CA ALA A 106 -8.38 2.50 -6.63
C ALA A 106 -9.14 1.20 -6.32
N PHE A 107 -10.46 1.26 -6.17
CA PHE A 107 -11.33 0.11 -5.95
C PHE A 107 -11.25 -0.89 -7.11
N ILE A 108 -11.39 -0.43 -8.35
CA ILE A 108 -11.26 -1.29 -9.54
C ILE A 108 -9.87 -1.95 -9.58
N ALA A 109 -8.81 -1.21 -9.26
CA ALA A 109 -7.46 -1.73 -9.27
C ALA A 109 -7.25 -2.79 -8.17
N THR A 110 -7.76 -2.56 -6.97
CA THR A 110 -7.73 -3.53 -5.86
C THR A 110 -8.52 -4.79 -6.23
N MET A 111 -9.71 -4.66 -6.81
CA MET A 111 -10.52 -5.81 -7.25
C MET A 111 -9.82 -6.61 -8.36
N LYS A 112 -9.18 -5.94 -9.33
CA LYS A 112 -8.39 -6.60 -10.36
C LYS A 112 -7.19 -7.34 -9.77
N LEU A 113 -6.47 -6.71 -8.84
CA LEU A 113 -5.34 -7.34 -8.15
C LEU A 113 -5.82 -8.57 -7.36
N ALA A 114 -6.91 -8.43 -6.61
CA ALA A 114 -7.52 -9.53 -5.87
C ALA A 114 -7.90 -10.68 -6.81
N LEU A 115 -8.50 -10.41 -7.98
CA LEU A 115 -8.85 -11.43 -8.96
C LEU A 115 -7.61 -12.10 -9.59
N ILE A 116 -6.57 -11.33 -9.91
CA ILE A 116 -5.29 -11.84 -10.43
C ILE A 116 -4.61 -12.78 -9.43
N ILE A 117 -4.76 -12.52 -8.13
CA ILE A 117 -4.20 -13.36 -7.06
C ILE A 117 -5.12 -14.55 -6.75
N LEU A 118 -6.43 -14.34 -6.73
CA LEU A 118 -7.45 -15.35 -6.40
C LEU A 118 -7.48 -16.50 -7.42
N VAL A 119 -7.36 -16.20 -8.72
CA VAL A 119 -7.41 -17.22 -9.77
C VAL A 119 -6.29 -18.27 -9.60
N PRO A 120 -5.00 -17.88 -9.43
CA PRO A 120 -3.94 -18.81 -9.07
C PRO A 120 -4.21 -19.54 -7.74
N ILE A 121 -4.68 -18.86 -6.69
CA ILE A 121 -4.98 -19.52 -5.40
C ILE A 121 -6.02 -20.63 -5.58
N LEU A 122 -7.12 -20.36 -6.28
CA LEU A 122 -8.17 -21.35 -6.54
C LEU A 122 -7.65 -22.52 -7.38
N LEU A 123 -6.80 -22.25 -8.37
CA LEU A 123 -6.16 -23.29 -9.18
C LEU A 123 -5.26 -24.18 -8.32
N ILE A 124 -4.47 -23.59 -7.43
CA ILE A 124 -3.60 -24.32 -6.48
C ILE A 124 -4.43 -25.17 -5.54
N TYR A 125 -5.48 -24.58 -4.97
CA TYR A 125 -6.40 -25.28 -4.07
C TYR A 125 -7.05 -26.49 -4.75
N TYR A 126 -7.54 -26.30 -5.98
CA TYR A 126 -8.12 -27.39 -6.78
C TYR A 126 -7.09 -28.50 -7.07
N LEU A 127 -5.87 -28.13 -7.51
CA LEU A 127 -4.79 -29.08 -7.76
C LEU A 127 -4.39 -29.87 -6.51
N ALA A 128 -4.37 -29.22 -5.34
CA ALA A 128 -4.05 -29.85 -4.06
C ALA A 128 -5.11 -30.90 -3.65
N ILE A 129 -6.38 -30.68 -3.97
CA ILE A 129 -7.46 -31.65 -3.72
C ILE A 129 -7.35 -32.85 -4.67
N VAL A 130 -7.10 -32.60 -5.96
CA VAL A 130 -7.11 -33.62 -7.00
C VAL A 130 -5.89 -34.56 -6.92
N ILE A 131 -4.74 -34.06 -6.46
CA ILE A 131 -3.48 -34.83 -6.43
C ILE A 131 -2.82 -34.74 -5.04
N PRO A 132 -3.30 -35.50 -4.03
CA PRO A 132 -2.84 -35.39 -2.64
C PRO A 132 -1.34 -35.71 -2.47
N ALA A 133 -0.81 -36.64 -3.27
CA ALA A 133 0.58 -37.09 -3.19
C ALA A 133 1.60 -36.08 -3.76
N VAL A 134 1.17 -35.11 -4.56
CA VAL A 134 2.04 -34.09 -5.20
C VAL A 134 1.83 -32.71 -4.57
N GLY A 135 0.97 -32.61 -3.54
CA GLY A 135 0.61 -31.36 -2.87
C GLY A 135 1.84 -30.50 -2.55
N VAL A 136 2.87 -31.04 -1.90
CA VAL A 136 4.06 -30.27 -1.51
C VAL A 136 4.90 -29.79 -2.72
N LEU A 137 5.01 -30.62 -3.76
CA LEU A 137 5.82 -30.33 -4.96
C LEU A 137 5.18 -29.28 -5.87
N VAL A 138 3.84 -29.21 -5.92
CA VAL A 138 3.09 -28.18 -6.67
C VAL A 138 2.88 -26.92 -5.83
N LEU A 139 2.76 -27.05 -4.52
CA LEU A 139 2.57 -25.90 -3.61
C LEU A 139 3.78 -24.98 -3.62
N LEU A 140 5.02 -25.49 -3.58
CA LEU A 140 6.21 -24.63 -3.49
C LEU A 140 6.35 -23.69 -4.72
N PRO A 141 6.33 -24.16 -5.98
CA PRO A 141 6.33 -23.28 -7.15
C PRO A 141 5.17 -22.29 -7.16
N ALA A 142 4.01 -22.72 -6.67
CA ALA A 142 2.83 -21.89 -6.67
C ALA A 142 2.87 -20.79 -5.59
N PHE A 143 3.43 -21.10 -4.41
CA PHE A 143 3.78 -20.08 -3.41
C PHE A 143 4.82 -19.10 -3.96
N CYS A 144 5.85 -19.59 -4.65
CA CYS A 144 6.84 -18.71 -5.31
C CYS A 144 6.19 -17.82 -6.38
N PHE A 145 5.22 -18.34 -7.14
CA PHE A 145 4.48 -17.58 -8.14
C PHE A 145 3.58 -16.51 -7.51
N LEU A 146 2.84 -16.84 -6.45
CA LEU A 146 2.04 -15.90 -5.69
C LEU A 146 2.91 -14.81 -5.07
N PHE A 147 4.03 -15.20 -4.45
CA PHE A 147 5.01 -14.29 -3.90
C PHE A 147 5.53 -13.32 -4.97
N TYR A 148 5.89 -13.85 -6.14
CA TYR A 148 6.33 -13.03 -7.27
C TYR A 148 5.27 -12.03 -7.73
N LEU A 149 4.02 -12.48 -7.92
CA LEU A 149 2.92 -11.61 -8.34
C LEU A 149 2.65 -10.49 -7.32
N SER A 150 2.63 -10.82 -6.02
CA SER A 150 2.40 -9.86 -4.95
C SER A 150 3.44 -8.74 -4.94
N PHE A 151 4.72 -9.08 -5.11
CA PHE A 151 5.79 -8.07 -5.15
C PHE A 151 5.85 -7.32 -6.48
N ARG A 152 5.53 -7.97 -7.60
CA ARG A 152 5.48 -7.29 -8.92
C ARG A 152 4.37 -6.24 -8.99
N TYR A 153 3.25 -6.50 -8.33
CA TYR A 153 2.09 -5.62 -8.32
C TYR A 153 1.87 -4.85 -7.01
N LEU A 154 2.88 -4.81 -6.13
CA LEU A 154 2.85 -4.12 -4.84
C LEU A 154 2.41 -2.65 -4.95
N PHE A 155 2.79 -1.97 -6.03
CA PHE A 155 2.60 -0.53 -6.20
C PHE A 155 1.40 -0.15 -7.07
N VAL A 156 0.57 -1.11 -7.48
CA VAL A 156 -0.59 -0.84 -8.37
C VAL A 156 -1.52 0.20 -7.76
N VAL A 157 -1.91 0.02 -6.49
CA VAL A 157 -2.82 0.94 -5.79
C VAL A 157 -2.16 2.33 -5.63
N HIS A 158 -0.87 2.37 -5.28
CA HIS A 158 -0.08 3.61 -5.18
C HIS A 158 -0.04 4.39 -6.49
N SER A 159 0.19 3.70 -7.62
CA SER A 159 0.22 4.33 -8.94
C SER A 159 -1.14 4.90 -9.35
N VAL A 160 -2.24 4.21 -9.04
CA VAL A 160 -3.58 4.72 -9.35
C VAL A 160 -3.91 6.00 -8.57
N ILE A 161 -3.58 6.03 -7.28
CA ILE A 161 -3.89 7.17 -6.41
C ILE A 161 -3.03 8.39 -6.78
N LEU A 162 -1.77 8.17 -7.17
CA LEU A 162 -0.83 9.27 -7.39
C LEU A 162 -0.75 9.76 -8.84
N GLU A 163 -1.14 8.96 -9.85
CA GLU A 163 -0.88 9.27 -11.28
C GLU A 163 -2.11 9.17 -12.22
N GLU A 164 -3.30 8.83 -11.72
CA GLU A 164 -4.62 8.94 -12.37
C GLU A 164 -5.06 7.89 -13.41
N HIS A 165 -4.19 7.02 -13.97
CA HIS A 165 -4.65 6.01 -14.95
C HIS A 165 -4.67 4.55 -14.44
N ALA A 166 -5.87 4.01 -14.21
CA ALA A 166 -6.11 2.62 -13.76
C ALA A 166 -5.51 1.54 -14.66
N ILE A 167 -5.49 1.76 -15.98
CA ILE A 167 -5.06 0.76 -16.98
C ILE A 167 -3.51 0.73 -17.07
N GLY A 168 -2.85 1.87 -16.85
CA GLY A 168 -1.39 1.98 -16.85
C GLY A 168 -0.74 1.53 -15.54
N ALA A 169 -1.50 1.47 -14.44
CA ALA A 169 -0.95 1.22 -13.10
C ALA A 169 -0.28 -0.15 -12.93
N PHE A 170 -0.80 -1.21 -13.55
CA PHE A 170 -0.17 -2.54 -13.54
C PHE A 170 1.15 -2.54 -14.30
N LYS A 171 1.20 -1.88 -15.46
CA LYS A 171 2.42 -1.74 -16.25
C LYS A 171 3.45 -0.89 -15.50
N ASN A 172 3.01 0.19 -14.85
CA ASN A 172 3.88 1.08 -14.09
C ASN A 172 4.47 0.36 -12.86
N SER A 173 3.63 -0.36 -12.10
CA SER A 173 4.11 -1.17 -10.96
C SER A 173 5.13 -2.22 -11.40
N SER A 174 4.86 -2.97 -12.48
CA SER A 174 5.84 -3.92 -13.00
C SER A 174 7.15 -3.24 -13.38
N ARG A 175 7.07 -2.12 -14.13
CA ARG A 175 8.24 -1.40 -14.61
C ARG A 175 9.11 -0.82 -13.49
N LEU A 176 8.49 -0.34 -12.41
CA LEU A 176 9.20 0.16 -11.22
C LEU A 176 9.98 -0.95 -10.50
N VAL A 177 9.41 -2.16 -10.49
CA VAL A 177 9.97 -3.34 -9.82
C VAL A 177 10.98 -4.08 -10.71
N ASP A 178 10.81 -4.01 -12.03
CA ASP A 178 11.70 -4.65 -13.01
C ASP A 178 13.16 -4.16 -12.85
N GLY A 179 14.10 -5.11 -12.82
CA GLY A 179 15.52 -4.85 -12.57
C GLY A 179 15.91 -4.60 -11.09
N ARG A 180 14.94 -4.40 -10.19
CA ARG A 180 15.16 -4.11 -8.76
C ARG A 180 14.42 -5.03 -7.79
N PHE A 181 13.73 -6.05 -8.32
CA PHE A 181 12.85 -6.98 -7.58
C PHE A 181 13.43 -7.46 -6.24
N TRP A 182 14.58 -8.13 -6.24
CA TRP A 182 15.16 -8.70 -5.01
C TRP A 182 15.56 -7.65 -3.98
N LYS A 183 15.94 -6.44 -4.41
CA LYS A 183 16.25 -5.34 -3.49
C LYS A 183 14.97 -4.83 -2.82
N ILE A 184 13.88 -4.69 -3.57
CA ILE A 184 12.57 -4.29 -3.04
C ILE A 184 12.05 -5.36 -2.09
N VAL A 185 12.06 -6.63 -2.51
CA VAL A 185 11.67 -7.77 -1.68
C VAL A 185 12.46 -7.79 -0.38
N GLY A 186 13.79 -7.76 -0.45
CA GLY A 186 14.64 -7.79 0.74
C GLY A 186 14.40 -6.60 1.67
N GLY A 187 14.15 -5.41 1.11
CA GLY A 187 13.86 -4.21 1.90
C GLY A 187 12.51 -4.24 2.60
N THR A 188 11.46 -4.67 1.89
CA THR A 188 10.12 -4.84 2.47
C THR A 188 10.11 -5.94 3.52
N LEU A 189 10.77 -7.09 3.26
CA LEU A 189 10.87 -8.17 4.24
C LEU A 189 11.66 -7.75 5.48
N LEU A 190 12.78 -7.03 5.33
CA LEU A 190 13.54 -6.49 6.45
C LEU A 190 12.67 -5.55 7.31
N PHE A 191 11.90 -4.69 6.66
CA PHE A 191 11.03 -3.75 7.35
C PHE A 191 9.88 -4.46 8.08
N SER A 192 9.18 -5.39 7.41
CA SER A 192 8.08 -6.15 8.00
C SER A 192 8.55 -7.12 9.08
N ALA A 193 9.77 -7.66 9.01
CA ALA A 193 10.32 -8.58 10.03
C ALA A 193 10.36 -7.97 11.44
N ILE A 194 10.56 -6.64 11.54
CA ILE A 194 10.54 -5.90 12.81
C ILE A 194 9.18 -6.05 13.51
N PHE A 195 8.10 -6.09 12.74
CA PHE A 195 6.72 -6.09 13.25
C PHE A 195 6.08 -7.48 13.27
N ILE A 196 6.53 -8.40 12.41
CA ILE A 196 6.05 -9.80 12.39
C ILE A 196 6.26 -10.49 13.74
N SER A 197 7.26 -10.10 14.52
CA SER A 197 7.56 -10.70 15.83
C SER A 197 6.38 -10.65 16.80
N ILE A 198 5.63 -9.55 16.84
CA ILE A 198 4.46 -9.41 17.73
C ILE A 198 3.32 -10.32 17.27
N SER A 199 3.06 -10.38 15.97
CA SER A 199 2.05 -11.28 15.39
C SER A 199 2.39 -12.75 15.60
N LEU A 200 3.68 -13.12 15.54
CA LEU A 200 4.15 -14.48 15.84
C LEU A 200 3.97 -14.82 17.32
N ILE A 201 4.30 -13.90 18.23
CA ILE A 201 4.08 -14.11 19.67
C ILE A 201 2.59 -14.35 19.94
N ASP A 202 1.73 -13.52 19.34
CA ASP A 202 0.29 -13.64 19.51
C ASP A 202 -0.25 -15.00 19.04
N THR A 203 0.09 -15.36 17.79
CA THR A 203 -0.40 -16.59 17.16
C THR A 203 0.08 -17.86 17.87
N PHE A 204 1.35 -17.92 18.26
CA PHE A 204 1.96 -19.15 18.78
C PHE A 204 1.93 -19.30 20.30
N TYR A 205 1.75 -18.21 21.05
CA TYR A 205 1.84 -18.25 22.52
C TYR A 205 0.59 -17.74 23.23
N ILE A 206 -0.17 -16.82 22.63
CA ILE A 206 -1.28 -16.16 23.30
C ILE A 206 -2.62 -16.79 22.88
N ALA A 207 -2.81 -17.03 21.58
CA ALA A 207 -4.08 -17.53 21.03
C ALA A 207 -4.55 -18.84 21.69
N ASP A 208 -3.66 -19.83 21.86
CA ASP A 208 -4.01 -21.12 22.49
C ASP A 208 -4.38 -20.97 23.98
N THR A 209 -3.80 -20.00 24.68
CA THR A 209 -4.09 -19.74 26.10
C THR A 209 -5.36 -18.92 26.31
N LEU A 210 -5.88 -18.29 25.25
CA LEU A 210 -7.05 -17.41 25.29
C LEU A 210 -8.38 -18.18 25.23
N ILE A 211 -8.39 -19.37 24.62
CA ILE A 211 -9.60 -20.18 24.40
C ILE A 211 -10.29 -20.55 25.72
N SER A 212 -9.54 -20.69 26.81
CA SER A 212 -10.06 -21.01 28.14
C SER A 212 -10.31 -19.79 29.03
N GLN A 213 -10.14 -18.56 28.52
CA GLN A 213 -10.29 -17.33 29.30
C GLN A 213 -11.74 -16.82 29.27
N PRO A 214 -12.13 -16.02 30.27
CA PRO A 214 -13.42 -15.34 30.26
C PRO A 214 -13.60 -14.44 29.03
N ALA A 215 -14.83 -14.31 28.53
CA ALA A 215 -15.16 -13.53 27.32
C ALA A 215 -14.67 -12.07 27.36
N TRP A 216 -14.59 -11.44 28.54
CA TRP A 216 -14.07 -10.08 28.66
C TRP A 216 -12.55 -9.98 28.40
N VAL A 217 -11.79 -11.05 28.69
CA VAL A 217 -10.35 -11.12 28.42
C VAL A 217 -10.12 -11.25 26.91
N ILE A 218 -10.90 -12.11 26.25
CA ILE A 218 -10.88 -12.30 24.80
C ILE A 218 -11.20 -10.98 24.10
N TYR A 219 -12.27 -10.30 24.52
CA TYR A 219 -12.63 -8.98 23.99
C TYR A 219 -11.52 -7.93 24.17
N LEU A 220 -10.89 -7.85 25.36
CA LEU A 220 -9.80 -6.91 25.59
C LEU A 220 -8.59 -7.20 24.68
N HIS A 221 -8.28 -8.48 24.47
CA HIS A 221 -7.23 -8.91 23.56
C HIS A 221 -7.55 -8.53 22.11
N ASP A 222 -8.77 -8.79 21.63
CA ASP A 222 -9.21 -8.39 20.29
C ASP A 222 -9.07 -6.88 20.05
N VAL A 223 -9.41 -6.08 21.07
CA VAL A 223 -9.24 -4.62 21.03
C VAL A 223 -7.75 -4.25 20.89
N VAL A 224 -6.87 -4.87 21.68
CA VAL A 224 -5.42 -4.61 21.63
C VAL A 224 -4.83 -5.00 20.28
N ILE A 225 -5.19 -6.17 19.75
CA ILE A 225 -4.73 -6.64 18.44
C ILE A 225 -5.27 -5.76 17.32
N SER A 226 -6.51 -5.27 17.43
CA SER A 226 -7.07 -4.31 16.48
C SER A 226 -6.25 -3.01 16.45
N PHE A 227 -5.91 -2.44 17.61
CA PHE A 227 -5.05 -1.25 17.68
C PHE A 227 -3.64 -1.50 17.13
N TYR A 228 -3.07 -2.68 17.38
CA TYR A 228 -1.80 -3.08 16.82
C TYR A 228 -1.85 -3.15 15.28
N ASN A 229 -2.90 -3.78 14.73
CA ASN A 229 -3.10 -3.89 13.28
C ASN A 229 -3.30 -2.51 12.63
N VAL A 230 -3.98 -1.58 13.29
CA VAL A 230 -4.10 -0.17 12.84
C VAL A 230 -2.74 0.50 12.80
N ALA A 231 -1.93 0.34 13.85
CA ALA A 231 -0.58 0.90 13.88
C ALA A 231 0.30 0.31 12.77
N LEU A 232 0.23 -1.01 12.56
CA LEU A 232 0.97 -1.70 11.52
C LEU A 232 0.57 -1.22 10.12
N LEU A 233 -0.73 -1.07 9.86
CA LEU A 233 -1.24 -0.55 8.59
C LEU A 233 -0.69 0.84 8.27
N VAL A 234 -0.64 1.74 9.26
CA VAL A 234 -0.07 3.09 9.10
C VAL A 234 1.42 3.00 8.77
N ILE A 235 2.16 2.17 9.49
CA ILE A 235 3.60 2.01 9.33
C ILE A 235 3.94 1.43 7.94
N GLU A 236 3.26 0.37 7.53
CA GLU A 236 3.46 -0.28 6.24
C GLU A 236 3.00 0.60 5.06
N SER A 237 1.87 1.29 5.20
CA SER A 237 1.38 2.22 4.17
C SER A 237 2.35 3.40 3.98
N ALA A 238 2.87 3.97 5.06
CA ALA A 238 3.87 5.03 4.99
C ALA A 238 5.19 4.56 4.34
N PHE A 239 5.67 3.37 4.71
CA PHE A 239 6.88 2.78 4.12
C PHE A 239 6.71 2.51 2.63
N THR A 240 5.65 1.80 2.24
CA THR A 240 5.37 1.45 0.84
C THR A 240 5.14 2.70 -0.02
N THR A 241 4.50 3.74 0.53
CA THR A 241 4.33 5.03 -0.17
C THR A 241 5.67 5.72 -0.40
N LEU A 242 6.55 5.81 0.61
CA LEU A 242 7.86 6.43 0.43
C LEU A 242 8.77 5.62 -0.50
N LEU A 243 8.70 4.28 -0.42
CA LEU A 243 9.41 3.39 -1.34
C LEU A 243 8.95 3.58 -2.79
N TYR A 244 7.64 3.74 -2.99
CA TYR A 244 7.06 4.06 -4.30
C TYR A 244 7.60 5.39 -4.85
N LEU A 245 7.53 6.46 -4.06
CA LEU A 245 8.01 7.78 -4.46
C LEU A 245 9.50 7.74 -4.80
N ARG A 246 10.30 7.04 -4.00
CA ARG A 246 11.74 6.89 -4.24
C ARG A 246 12.05 6.12 -5.52
N LEU A 247 11.34 5.03 -5.79
CA LEU A 247 11.52 4.26 -7.03
C LEU A 247 11.13 5.09 -8.26
N ARG A 248 10.07 5.88 -8.14
CA ARG A 248 9.64 6.82 -9.19
C ARG A 248 10.68 7.89 -9.47
N GLU A 249 11.27 8.50 -8.44
CA GLU A 249 12.37 9.48 -8.60
C GLU A 249 13.59 8.89 -9.32
N LEU A 250 13.96 7.66 -8.97
CA LEU A 250 15.09 6.96 -9.59
C LEU A 250 14.81 6.61 -11.05
N GLU A 251 13.57 6.31 -11.40
CA GLU A 251 13.17 6.06 -12.78
C GLU A 251 13.08 7.37 -13.59
N ALA A 252 12.66 8.46 -12.95
CA ALA A 252 12.57 9.79 -13.54
C ALA A 252 13.94 10.52 -13.63
N GLY A 253 15.06 9.82 -13.51
CA GLY A 253 16.44 10.36 -13.59
C GLY A 253 16.68 11.30 -14.80
N PRO A 254 17.84 11.96 -14.90
CA PRO A 254 18.06 13.32 -15.47
C PRO A 254 17.66 13.57 -16.94
N VAL A 255 17.07 12.59 -17.62
CA VAL A 255 16.55 12.66 -18.99
C VAL A 255 15.39 13.66 -19.13
N ARG A 256 14.60 13.93 -18.08
CA ARG A 256 13.52 14.95 -18.14
C ARG A 256 13.99 16.38 -17.89
N SER A 257 15.13 16.58 -17.22
CA SER A 257 15.73 17.91 -17.06
C SER A 257 16.54 18.34 -18.28
N ALA A 258 17.04 17.38 -19.09
CA ALA A 258 17.75 17.68 -20.33
C ALA A 258 16.82 17.90 -21.54
N SER A 259 15.57 17.39 -21.52
CA SER A 259 14.63 17.58 -22.65
C SER A 259 13.87 18.92 -22.61
N ASN A 260 13.90 19.63 -21.47
CA ASN A 260 13.21 20.92 -21.31
C ASN A 260 14.18 22.11 -21.21
N SER A 261 15.48 21.89 -21.42
CA SER A 261 16.50 22.95 -21.41
C SER A 261 17.23 23.12 -22.75
N SER A 262 16.64 22.67 -23.87
CA SER A 262 17.18 22.90 -25.22
C SER A 262 16.15 23.52 -26.17
N THR A 263 15.37 24.47 -25.66
CA THR A 263 14.66 25.45 -26.48
C THR A 263 14.72 26.77 -25.75
N ASP A 264 15.90 27.39 -25.80
CA ASP A 264 16.04 28.81 -25.54
C ASP A 264 17.08 29.36 -26.52
N GLY A 265 16.69 30.41 -27.25
CA GLY A 265 17.63 31.29 -27.94
C GLY A 265 17.94 31.01 -29.41
N SER A 266 16.94 31.10 -30.29
CA SER A 266 17.19 31.73 -31.60
C SER A 266 16.06 32.72 -31.89
N ASP A 267 16.16 33.87 -31.21
CA ASP A 267 15.57 35.14 -31.62
C ASP A 267 15.93 35.42 -33.09
N SER A 268 14.97 35.22 -34.00
CA SER A 268 14.98 35.88 -35.29
C SER A 268 13.85 36.92 -35.29
N GLY A 269 14.19 38.11 -34.78
CA GLY A 269 13.32 39.28 -34.79
C GLY A 269 12.99 39.69 -36.23
N TYR A 270 11.77 39.35 -36.67
CA TYR A 270 11.13 39.99 -37.81
C TYR A 270 10.36 41.21 -37.31
N GLY A 271 11.04 42.36 -37.35
CA GLY A 271 10.50 43.67 -37.00
C GLY A 271 11.22 44.75 -37.78
N GLY A 272 11.15 44.70 -39.11
CA GLY A 272 11.70 45.71 -39.99
C GLY A 272 10.60 46.57 -40.60
N TYR A 273 10.35 47.75 -40.04
CA TYR A 273 9.64 48.83 -40.71
C TYR A 273 10.51 50.08 -40.78
N HIS A 274 10.70 50.51 -42.04
CA HIS A 274 11.02 51.83 -42.57
C HIS A 274 12.35 52.50 -42.24
N GLU A 275 13.12 52.84 -43.29
CA GLU A 275 13.21 54.22 -43.84
C GLU A 275 14.01 54.29 -45.18
N PRO A 276 14.11 55.43 -45.93
CA PRO A 276 13.42 55.61 -47.22
C PRO A 276 14.30 56.07 -48.43
N LYS A 277 13.61 56.38 -49.56
CA LYS A 277 14.02 57.15 -50.78
C LYS A 277 14.97 56.41 -51.73
N ILE A 278 14.77 56.36 -53.05
CA ILE A 278 14.32 57.35 -54.06
C ILE A 278 13.41 56.65 -55.09
#